data_AF-A0A3D4PCU2-F1
#
_entry.id   AF-A0A3D4PCU2-F1
#
_cell.length_a   1.000
_cell.length_b   1.000
_cell.length_c   1.000
_cell.angle_alpha   90.00
_cell.angle_beta   90.00
_cell.angle_gamma   90.00
#
_symmetry.space_group_name_H-M   'P 1'
#
loop_
_entity.id
_entity.type
_entity.pdbx_description
1 polymer ?
#
loop_
_entity_poly.entity_id
_entity_poly.type
_entity_poly.pdbx_seq_one_letter_code
_entity_poly.pdbx_strand_id
1 'polypeptide(L)'
;MFHYLEKFIIALLLFASVLTCASLQLPAGNIKRQPDQSDFTLCIKADLQGQLQPHGCQLSHASADGGPSRIANVLKTFEFHSKLPSIRLAVGQSLTEWLGDSNLQNEQDADRIRTLLKCLDEMKFDAVGISAEDLAWGSDRLREFERNSNISFVSANVYDKASGNRLFAPTTEIVLGKDQKAIVIGLTGSVNEKLPTAGIEVRNPLQELKEVLESI
;
A
#
# COMPACT_ATOMS: atom_id res chain seq x y z
N MET A 1 -18.06 37.20 -6.13
CA MET A 1 -17.93 36.79 -4.72
C MET A 1 -17.75 35.27 -4.74
N PHE A 2 -16.48 34.83 -4.71
CA PHE A 2 -15.93 33.44 -4.64
C PHE A 2 -16.40 32.46 -5.73
N HIS A 3 -15.65 32.00 -6.75
CA HIS A 3 -14.23 31.72 -6.97
C HIS A 3 -13.57 30.90 -5.86
N TYR A 4 -13.71 29.57 -5.92
CA TYR A 4 -12.73 28.52 -5.52
C TYR A 4 -13.35 27.15 -5.87
N LEU A 5 -13.19 26.71 -7.12
CA LEU A 5 -13.33 25.29 -7.49
C LEU A 5 -11.90 24.74 -7.54
N GLU A 6 -11.45 24.16 -6.44
CA GLU A 6 -10.11 23.56 -6.36
C GLU A 6 -10.06 22.25 -7.15
N LYS A 7 -8.93 22.11 -7.84
CA LYS A 7 -8.61 21.05 -8.78
C LYS A 7 -8.22 19.79 -8.00
N PHE A 8 -9.12 18.80 -7.94
CA PHE A 8 -8.73 17.44 -7.57
C PHE A 8 -8.05 16.75 -8.75
N ILE A 9 -6.77 16.41 -8.59
CA ILE A 9 -6.07 15.53 -9.53
C ILE A 9 -6.27 14.09 -9.01
N ILE A 10 -7.20 13.36 -9.63
CA ILE A 10 -7.40 11.93 -9.40
C ILE A 10 -6.45 11.18 -10.34
N ALA A 11 -5.35 10.66 -9.80
CA ALA A 11 -4.45 9.77 -10.53
C ALA A 11 -4.88 8.31 -10.33
N LEU A 12 -5.55 7.73 -11.31
CA LEU A 12 -5.99 6.33 -11.32
C LEU A 12 -4.89 5.46 -11.94
N LEU A 13 -4.23 4.61 -11.13
CA LEU A 13 -3.26 3.62 -11.61
C LEU A 13 -3.85 2.21 -11.45
N LEU A 14 -4.34 1.64 -12.55
CA LEU A 14 -4.76 0.23 -12.63
C LEU A 14 -3.58 -0.60 -13.16
N PHE A 15 -3.00 -1.47 -12.33
CA PHE A 15 -1.98 -2.41 -12.76
C PHE A 15 -2.61 -3.74 -13.20
N ALA A 16 -2.61 -3.99 -14.50
CA ALA A 16 -2.78 -5.32 -15.07
C ALA A 16 -1.39 -5.96 -15.18
N SER A 17 -1.19 -7.08 -14.50
CA SER A 17 0.02 -7.88 -14.53
C SER A 17 0.15 -8.62 -15.87
N VAL A 18 0.96 -8.10 -16.80
CA VAL A 18 1.65 -8.90 -17.80
C VAL A 18 3.06 -8.33 -17.99
N LEU A 19 4.05 -9.00 -17.40
CA LEU A 19 5.45 -8.82 -17.76
C LEU A 19 5.67 -9.34 -19.18
N THR A 20 5.83 -8.44 -20.13
CA THR A 20 6.84 -8.61 -21.18
C THR A 20 7.72 -7.37 -21.18
N CYS A 21 9.00 -7.63 -20.93
CA CYS A 21 10.06 -6.65 -20.97
C CYS A 21 10.23 -6.17 -22.42
N ALA A 22 9.46 -5.16 -22.80
CA ALA A 22 9.80 -4.26 -23.88
C ALA A 22 9.95 -2.89 -23.22
N SER A 23 11.17 -2.36 -23.24
CA SER A 23 11.43 -0.96 -22.92
C SER A 23 10.57 -0.10 -23.86
N LEU A 24 9.37 0.25 -23.43
CA LEU A 24 8.52 1.21 -24.11
C LEU A 24 9.19 2.57 -23.91
N GLN A 25 10.15 2.88 -24.77
CA GLN A 25 10.57 4.26 -25.01
C GLN A 25 9.34 4.93 -25.61
N LEU A 26 8.48 5.44 -24.72
CA LEU A 26 7.46 6.40 -25.11
C LEU A 26 8.19 7.49 -25.88
N PRO A 27 7.75 7.84 -27.09
CA PRO A 27 8.33 8.96 -27.80
C PRO A 27 8.29 10.15 -26.85
N ALA A 28 9.41 10.86 -26.73
CA ALA A 28 9.50 12.14 -26.06
C ALA A 28 8.69 13.18 -26.86
N GLY A 29 7.39 12.96 -26.99
CA GLY A 29 6.43 13.96 -27.39
C GLY A 29 6.39 14.98 -26.28
N ASN A 30 6.53 16.25 -26.66
CA ASN A 30 6.40 17.39 -25.75
C ASN A 30 5.03 17.34 -25.06
N ILE A 31 4.95 16.66 -23.92
CA ILE A 31 3.88 16.87 -22.95
C ILE A 31 4.09 18.29 -22.44
N LYS A 32 3.27 19.23 -22.93
CA LYS A 32 3.22 20.58 -22.37
C LYS A 32 2.74 20.46 -20.93
N ARG A 33 3.68 20.38 -20.00
CA ARG A 33 3.44 20.38 -18.55
C ARG A 33 2.65 21.65 -18.21
N GLN A 34 1.44 21.51 -17.67
CA GLN A 34 0.75 22.67 -17.13
C GLN A 34 1.54 23.13 -15.89
N PRO A 35 1.86 24.42 -15.77
CA PRO A 35 2.74 24.96 -14.74
C PRO A 35 2.15 24.96 -13.31
N ASP A 36 1.03 24.29 -13.07
CA ASP A 36 0.35 24.23 -11.77
C ASP A 36 0.46 22.87 -11.05
N GLN A 37 1.09 21.85 -11.65
CA GLN A 37 1.36 20.58 -10.97
C GLN A 37 2.63 20.70 -10.14
N SER A 38 2.49 20.78 -8.82
CA SER A 38 3.62 20.62 -7.90
C SER A 38 4.09 19.16 -7.91
N ASP A 39 5.38 19.00 -8.18
CA ASP A 39 6.03 17.71 -8.32
C ASP A 39 6.17 16.99 -6.97
N PHE A 40 5.91 15.69 -6.97
CA PHE A 40 6.12 14.81 -5.83
C PHE A 40 6.76 13.49 -6.26
N THR A 41 7.35 12.79 -5.30
CA THR A 41 7.89 11.44 -5.50
C THR A 41 6.88 10.42 -5.00
N LEU A 42 6.55 9.41 -5.80
CA LEU A 42 5.77 8.26 -5.36
C LEU A 42 6.71 7.07 -5.13
N CYS A 43 6.80 6.62 -3.89
CA CYS A 43 7.56 5.45 -3.48
C CYS A 43 6.60 4.32 -3.12
N ILE A 44 6.70 3.20 -3.81
CA ILE A 44 5.85 2.03 -3.56
C ILE A 44 6.78 0.86 -3.19
N LYS A 45 6.49 0.23 -2.04
CA LYS A 45 7.05 -1.08 -1.73
C LYS A 45 5.94 -2.12 -1.78
N ALA A 46 5.96 -2.96 -2.81
CA ALA A 46 5.05 -4.08 -2.93
C ALA A 46 5.61 -5.33 -2.23
N ASP A 47 4.75 -6.15 -1.65
CA ASP A 47 5.04 -7.51 -1.15
C ASP A 47 6.20 -7.54 -0.14
N LEU A 48 5.96 -6.96 1.04
CA LEU A 48 6.91 -7.05 2.16
C LEU A 48 6.90 -8.44 2.82
N GLN A 49 5.79 -9.16 2.71
CA GLN A 49 5.62 -10.51 3.25
C GLN A 49 5.98 -10.63 4.74
N GLY A 50 5.77 -9.57 5.51
CA GLY A 50 6.18 -9.51 6.92
C GLY A 50 7.69 -9.58 7.16
N GLN A 51 8.55 -9.50 6.13
CA GLN A 51 9.97 -9.78 6.27
C GLN A 51 10.72 -8.63 6.94
N LEU A 52 11.44 -8.94 8.03
CA LEU A 52 12.31 -8.01 8.75
C LEU A 52 13.78 -8.13 8.35
N GLN A 53 14.17 -9.25 7.76
CA GLN A 53 15.55 -9.53 7.39
C GLN A 53 15.65 -9.68 5.88
N PRO A 54 16.81 -9.35 5.28
CA PRO A 54 17.08 -9.70 3.90
C PRO A 54 16.93 -11.21 3.73
N HIS A 55 16.19 -11.63 2.72
CA HIS A 55 16.04 -13.05 2.39
C HIS A 55 16.93 -13.36 1.18
N GLY A 56 17.75 -14.41 1.30
CA GLY A 56 18.51 -14.91 0.16
C GLY A 56 17.57 -15.70 -0.74
N CYS A 57 17.25 -15.20 -1.93
CA CYS A 57 16.57 -16.01 -2.92
C CYS A 57 17.49 -17.19 -3.30
N GLN A 58 17.01 -18.43 -3.20
CA GLN A 58 17.79 -19.64 -3.52
C GLN A 58 18.37 -19.64 -4.94
N LEU A 59 17.84 -18.80 -5.84
CA LEU A 59 18.32 -18.62 -7.22
C LEU A 59 19.64 -17.84 -7.30
N SER A 60 20.09 -17.21 -6.22
CA SER A 60 21.39 -16.55 -6.15
C SER A 60 22.07 -16.90 -4.83
N HIS A 61 22.97 -17.88 -4.86
CA HIS A 61 23.80 -18.33 -3.72
C HIS A 61 24.72 -17.26 -3.09
N ALA A 62 24.47 -15.96 -3.23
CA ALA A 62 25.43 -14.93 -2.80
C ALA A 62 24.88 -13.56 -2.38
N SER A 63 23.58 -13.28 -2.39
CA SER A 63 23.11 -11.95 -1.95
C SER A 63 21.91 -12.00 -1.02
N ALA A 64 22.15 -11.56 0.23
CA ALA A 64 21.12 -11.28 1.21
C ALA A 64 20.43 -9.97 0.81
N ASP A 65 19.44 -10.03 -0.08
CA ASP A 65 18.79 -8.85 -0.65
C ASP A 65 17.49 -8.49 0.09
N GLY A 66 17.16 -7.20 0.10
CA GLY A 66 15.93 -6.67 0.72
C GLY A 66 16.03 -6.35 2.22
N GLY A 67 14.89 -6.46 2.90
CA GLY A 67 14.68 -6.08 4.31
C GLY A 67 14.51 -4.57 4.56
N PRO A 68 13.85 -4.17 5.67
CA PRO A 68 13.59 -2.77 6.02
C PRO A 68 14.84 -1.88 6.05
N SER A 69 15.99 -2.38 6.50
CA SER A 69 17.23 -1.58 6.56
C SER A 69 17.71 -1.13 5.18
N ARG A 70 17.58 -1.97 4.14
CA ARG A 70 17.94 -1.58 2.77
C ARG A 70 16.91 -0.63 2.17
N ILE A 71 15.62 -0.87 2.44
CA ILE A 71 14.52 0.04 2.05
C ILE A 71 14.79 1.44 2.62
N ALA A 72 15.11 1.55 3.91
CA ALA A 72 15.43 2.81 4.56
C ALA A 72 16.60 3.54 3.87
N ASN A 73 17.65 2.81 3.47
CA ASN A 73 18.80 3.42 2.81
C ASN A 73 18.47 3.94 1.40
N VAL A 74 17.66 3.19 0.65
CA VAL A 74 17.15 3.61 -0.66
C VAL A 74 16.27 4.86 -0.53
N LEU A 75 15.35 4.87 0.44
CA LEU A 75 14.50 6.04 0.70
C LEU A 75 15.34 7.28 1.06
N LYS A 76 16.32 7.15 1.94
CA LYS A 76 17.25 8.25 2.27
C LYS A 76 18.00 8.78 1.05
N THR A 77 18.37 7.91 0.13
CA THR A 77 19.05 8.28 -1.11
C THR A 77 18.11 9.08 -2.02
N PHE A 78 16.87 8.62 -2.19
CA PHE A 78 15.86 9.34 -2.96
C PHE A 78 15.49 10.68 -2.34
N GLU A 79 15.24 10.74 -1.03
CA GLU A 79 14.99 11.98 -0.29
C GLU A 79 16.11 13.00 -0.51
N PHE A 80 17.37 12.55 -0.40
CA PHE A 80 18.54 13.40 -0.58
C PHE A 80 18.62 13.99 -2.00
N HIS A 81 18.28 13.19 -3.01
CA HIS A 81 18.39 13.61 -4.41
C HIS A 81 17.17 14.39 -4.93
N SER A 82 15.94 13.98 -4.61
CA SER A 82 14.74 14.63 -5.17
C SER A 82 14.44 15.95 -4.49
N LYS A 83 14.60 16.03 -3.15
CA LYS A 83 14.12 17.15 -2.31
C LYS A 83 12.65 17.51 -2.53
N LEU A 84 11.88 16.60 -3.12
CA LEU A 84 10.45 16.74 -3.37
C LEU A 84 9.68 16.11 -2.20
N PRO A 85 8.45 16.57 -1.92
CA PRO A 85 7.54 15.81 -1.06
C PRO A 85 7.35 14.40 -1.61
N SER A 86 7.20 13.42 -0.73
CA SER A 86 7.07 12.01 -1.12
C SER A 86 5.81 11.37 -0.54
N ILE A 87 5.13 10.60 -1.36
CA ILE A 87 4.10 9.63 -0.95
C ILE A 87 4.76 8.26 -0.85
N ARG A 88 4.58 7.55 0.27
CA ARG A 88 5.18 6.25 0.56
C ARG A 88 4.14 5.23 0.94
N LEU A 89 3.96 4.22 0.08
CA LEU A 89 2.93 3.21 0.23
C LEU A 89 3.55 1.82 0.32
N ALA A 90 3.15 1.06 1.33
CA ALA A 90 3.37 -0.38 1.37
C ALA A 90 2.11 -1.05 0.83
N VAL A 91 2.24 -1.87 -0.22
CA VAL A 91 1.09 -2.47 -0.92
C VAL A 91 1.35 -3.93 -1.25
N GLY A 92 0.32 -4.64 -1.73
CA GLY A 92 0.43 -6.08 -1.94
C GLY A 92 0.56 -6.82 -0.61
N GLN A 93 1.03 -8.06 -0.65
CA GLN A 93 1.13 -8.95 0.51
C GLN A 93 2.18 -8.42 1.49
N SER A 94 1.80 -7.48 2.35
CA SER A 94 2.73 -6.74 3.19
C SER A 94 2.86 -7.31 4.59
N LEU A 95 1.76 -7.85 5.12
CA LEU A 95 1.62 -8.28 6.51
C LEU A 95 1.61 -9.80 6.65
N THR A 96 1.39 -10.56 5.60
CA THR A 96 1.42 -12.02 5.64
C THR A 96 2.64 -12.56 4.92
N GLU A 97 3.44 -13.42 5.55
CA GLU A 97 4.49 -14.13 4.81
C GLU A 97 3.92 -15.22 3.91
N TRP A 98 4.52 -15.44 2.74
CA TRP A 98 4.18 -16.58 1.91
C TRP A 98 4.70 -17.88 2.54
N LEU A 99 3.88 -18.52 3.39
CA LEU A 99 4.24 -19.73 4.13
C LEU A 99 3.46 -20.97 3.69
N GLY A 100 3.29 -21.18 2.38
CA GLY A 100 2.70 -22.42 1.85
C GLY A 100 1.41 -22.89 2.56
N ASP A 101 1.20 -24.20 2.63
CA ASP A 101 0.02 -24.83 3.27
C ASP A 101 0.04 -24.80 4.82
N SER A 102 1.09 -24.24 5.44
CA SER A 102 1.20 -24.15 6.90
C SER A 102 0.61 -22.85 7.42
N ASN A 103 -0.70 -22.88 7.72
CA ASN A 103 -1.37 -21.90 8.56
C ASN A 103 -0.71 -21.85 9.94
N LEU A 104 0.20 -20.91 10.19
CA LEU A 104 0.63 -20.61 11.55
C LEU A 104 0.82 -19.10 11.73
N GLN A 105 -0.26 -18.32 11.65
CA GLN A 105 -0.31 -17.00 12.26
C GLN A 105 -0.28 -17.15 13.78
N ASN A 106 0.92 -17.31 14.30
CA ASN A 106 1.18 -17.40 15.73
C ASN A 106 1.60 -16.01 16.26
N GLU A 107 1.81 -15.91 17.58
CA GLU A 107 2.21 -14.64 18.18
C GLU A 107 3.59 -14.16 17.74
N GLN A 108 4.52 -15.04 17.37
CA GLN A 108 5.83 -14.62 16.86
C GLN A 108 5.69 -13.92 15.50
N ASP A 109 4.81 -14.43 14.64
CA ASP A 109 4.47 -13.74 13.39
C ASP A 109 3.78 -12.42 13.66
N ALA A 110 2.87 -12.36 14.63
CA ALA A 110 2.23 -11.10 15.01
C ALA A 110 3.25 -10.07 15.52
N ASP A 111 4.19 -10.48 16.37
CA ASP A 111 5.29 -9.62 16.86
C ASP A 111 6.19 -9.12 15.73
N ARG A 112 6.45 -9.97 14.75
CA ARG A 112 7.19 -9.62 13.53
C ARG A 112 6.44 -8.54 12.74
N ILE A 113 5.13 -8.67 12.58
CA ILE A 113 4.30 -7.66 11.90
C ILE A 113 4.25 -6.35 12.68
N ARG A 114 4.05 -6.40 14.01
CA ARG A 114 4.12 -5.22 14.88
C ARG A 114 5.47 -4.50 14.72
N THR A 115 6.56 -5.25 14.62
CA THR A 115 7.91 -4.70 14.40
C THR A 115 8.05 -4.10 13.00
N LEU A 116 7.54 -4.77 11.97
CA LEU A 116 7.57 -4.26 10.59
C LEU A 116 6.82 -2.94 10.48
N LEU A 117 5.63 -2.84 11.08
CA LEU A 117 4.84 -1.62 11.12
C LEU A 117 5.59 -0.47 11.81
N LYS A 118 6.31 -0.74 12.90
CA LYS A 118 7.21 0.26 13.52
C LYS A 118 8.32 0.69 12.56
N CYS A 119 8.94 -0.24 11.83
CA CYS A 119 9.95 0.11 10.83
C CYS A 119 9.38 0.99 9.71
N LEU A 120 8.17 0.69 9.22
CA LEU A 120 7.50 1.48 8.20
C LEU A 120 7.19 2.91 8.70
N ASP A 121 6.78 3.05 9.96
CA ASP A 121 6.49 4.36 10.59
C ASP A 121 7.75 5.21 10.75
N GLU A 122 8.85 4.58 11.19
CA GLU A 122 10.17 5.22 11.24
C GLU A 122 10.65 5.66 9.85
N MET A 123 10.32 4.88 8.81
CA MET A 123 10.59 5.21 7.41
C MET A 123 9.57 6.17 6.78
N LYS A 124 8.60 6.67 7.56
CA LYS A 124 7.56 7.62 7.13
C LYS A 124 6.69 7.10 5.99
N PHE A 125 6.35 5.82 6.01
CA PHE A 125 5.28 5.31 5.16
C PHE A 125 3.93 5.93 5.56
N ASP A 126 3.20 6.41 4.57
CA ASP A 126 1.92 7.09 4.77
C ASP A 126 0.76 6.11 4.96
N ALA A 127 0.82 4.96 4.27
CA ALA A 127 -0.21 3.95 4.36
C ALA A 127 0.26 2.53 4.02
N VAL A 128 -0.49 1.56 4.54
CA VAL A 128 -0.46 0.16 4.12
C VAL A 128 -1.76 -0.16 3.38
N GLY A 129 -1.67 -0.59 2.13
CA GLY A 129 -2.78 -1.17 1.39
C GLY A 129 -2.94 -2.65 1.74
N ILE A 130 -4.15 -3.06 2.11
CA ILE A 130 -4.43 -4.43 2.56
C ILE A 130 -4.66 -5.35 1.36
N SER A 131 -3.85 -6.39 1.21
CA SER A 131 -4.03 -7.41 0.16
C SER A 131 -4.96 -8.54 0.59
N ALA A 132 -5.31 -9.43 -0.34
CA ALA A 132 -6.14 -10.59 -0.06
C ALA A 132 -5.43 -11.59 0.88
N GLU A 133 -4.11 -11.71 0.75
CA GLU A 133 -3.25 -12.55 1.58
C GLU A 133 -3.15 -12.01 3.01
N ASP A 134 -3.18 -10.69 3.19
CA ASP A 134 -3.17 -10.06 4.52
C ASP A 134 -4.45 -10.38 5.30
N LEU A 135 -5.56 -10.66 4.62
CA LEU A 135 -6.84 -11.03 5.26
C LEU A 135 -6.78 -12.36 6.01
N ALA A 136 -5.77 -13.18 5.75
CA ALA A 136 -5.57 -14.41 6.46
C ALA A 136 -5.49 -14.17 7.99
N TRP A 137 -5.00 -13.00 8.42
CA TRP A 137 -4.93 -12.59 9.84
C TRP A 137 -6.30 -12.50 10.54
N GLY A 138 -7.38 -12.42 9.77
CA GLY A 138 -8.72 -12.19 10.29
C GLY A 138 -8.95 -10.75 10.76
N SER A 139 -10.22 -10.39 10.94
CA SER A 139 -10.62 -9.00 11.20
C SER A 139 -10.06 -8.46 12.51
N ASP A 140 -10.08 -9.26 13.58
CA ASP A 140 -9.66 -8.83 14.91
C ASP A 140 -8.17 -8.48 14.98
N ARG A 141 -7.31 -9.31 14.38
CA ARG A 141 -5.86 -9.06 14.36
C ARG A 141 -5.50 -7.90 13.47
N LEU A 142 -6.14 -7.76 12.31
CA LEU A 142 -5.88 -6.60 11.46
C LEU A 142 -6.29 -5.29 12.14
N ARG A 143 -7.44 -5.25 12.83
CA ARG A 143 -7.84 -4.11 13.67
C ARG A 143 -6.89 -3.88 14.85
N GLU A 144 -6.32 -4.94 15.42
CA GLU A 144 -5.29 -4.84 16.46
C GLU A 144 -4.03 -4.18 15.90
N PHE A 145 -3.54 -4.63 14.74
CA PHE A 145 -2.35 -4.08 14.09
C PHE A 145 -2.53 -2.61 13.70
N GLU A 146 -3.67 -2.26 13.10
CA GLU A 146 -3.99 -0.88 12.73
C GLU A 146 -4.04 0.03 13.98
N ARG A 147 -4.78 -0.37 15.03
CA ARG A 147 -4.90 0.44 16.26
C ARG A 147 -3.59 0.65 17.01
N ASN A 148 -2.66 -0.28 16.89
CA ASN A 148 -1.36 -0.23 17.55
C ASN A 148 -0.24 0.33 16.65
N SER A 149 -0.59 0.81 15.44
CA SER A 149 0.32 1.46 14.50
C SER A 149 -0.05 2.94 14.32
N ASN A 150 0.92 3.76 13.93
CA ASN A 150 0.68 5.13 13.48
C ASN A 150 0.42 5.19 11.96
N ILE A 151 0.46 4.05 11.27
CA ILE A 151 0.29 3.99 9.81
C ILE A 151 -1.16 3.66 9.49
N SER A 152 -1.74 4.42 8.58
CA SER A 152 -3.10 4.19 8.08
C SER A 152 -3.18 2.89 7.28
N PHE A 153 -4.15 2.03 7.63
CA PHE A 153 -4.50 0.88 6.79
C PHE A 153 -5.62 1.33 5.86
N VAL A 154 -5.49 1.05 4.56
CA VAL A 154 -6.47 1.50 3.56
C VAL A 154 -7.01 0.34 2.73
N SER A 155 -8.33 0.24 2.68
CA SER A 155 -9.05 -0.58 1.70
C SER A 155 -10.51 -0.18 1.60
N ALA A 156 -10.93 0.13 0.38
CA ALA A 156 -12.27 0.49 0.02
C ALA A 156 -13.14 -0.71 -0.37
N ASN A 157 -12.75 -1.96 -0.14
CA ASN A 157 -13.64 -3.07 -0.49
C ASN A 157 -13.58 -4.24 0.50
N VAL A 158 -12.99 -4.02 1.68
CA VAL A 158 -12.94 -5.01 2.76
C VAL A 158 -13.96 -4.63 3.84
N TYR A 159 -14.86 -5.56 4.12
CA TYR A 159 -15.98 -5.39 5.02
C TYR A 159 -15.95 -6.43 6.13
N ASP A 160 -16.38 -6.01 7.31
CA ASP A 160 -16.71 -6.91 8.41
C ASP A 160 -18.07 -7.56 8.13
N LYS A 161 -18.10 -8.90 8.00
CA LYS A 161 -19.31 -9.68 7.65
C LYS A 161 -20.44 -9.51 8.66
N ALA A 162 -20.12 -9.32 9.94
CA ALA A 162 -21.12 -9.28 11.00
C ALA A 162 -21.85 -7.93 11.02
N SER A 163 -21.11 -6.84 10.88
CA SER A 163 -21.65 -5.48 10.94
C SER A 163 -22.03 -4.90 9.58
N GLY A 164 -21.48 -5.45 8.48
CA GLY A 164 -21.64 -4.89 7.14
C GLY A 164 -20.88 -3.58 6.91
N ASN A 165 -20.07 -3.15 7.88
CA ASN A 165 -19.26 -1.94 7.80
C ASN A 165 -17.88 -2.22 7.20
N ARG A 166 -17.26 -1.18 6.62
CA ARG A 166 -15.86 -1.25 6.16
C ARG A 166 -14.94 -1.60 7.32
N LEU A 167 -13.98 -2.48 7.08
CA LEU A 167 -13.00 -2.88 8.08
C LEU A 167 -11.94 -1.79 8.29
N PHE A 168 -11.58 -1.09 7.21
CA PHE A 168 -10.57 -0.03 7.17
C PHE A 168 -11.15 1.25 6.56
N ALA A 169 -10.43 2.36 6.70
CA ALA A 169 -10.75 3.56 5.94
C ALA A 169 -10.60 3.28 4.43
N PRO A 170 -11.54 3.76 3.58
CA PRO A 170 -11.43 3.57 2.14
C PRO A 170 -10.29 4.40 1.54
N THR A 171 -9.99 5.55 2.17
CA THR A 171 -9.02 6.52 1.70
C THR A 171 -8.14 7.05 2.83
N THR A 172 -6.99 7.60 2.47
CA THR A 172 -6.19 8.47 3.34
C THR A 172 -5.77 9.71 2.56
N GLU A 173 -5.68 10.84 3.27
CA GLU A 173 -5.18 12.10 2.71
C GLU A 173 -3.69 12.27 3.08
N ILE A 174 -2.88 12.66 2.10
CA ILE A 174 -1.45 12.90 2.27
C ILE A 174 -1.15 14.34 1.88
N VAL A 175 -0.60 15.12 2.81
CA VAL A 175 -0.25 16.52 2.58
C VAL A 175 1.13 16.61 1.94
N LEU A 176 1.19 17.17 0.72
CA LEU A 176 2.42 17.34 -0.06
C LEU A 176 3.03 18.75 0.05
N GLY A 177 2.27 19.69 0.61
CA GLY A 177 2.67 21.09 0.79
C GLY A 177 1.55 21.88 1.44
N LYS A 178 1.68 23.21 1.49
CA LYS A 178 0.66 24.07 2.14
C LYS A 178 -0.74 23.93 1.52
N ASP A 179 -0.80 23.82 0.19
CA ASP A 179 -2.05 23.81 -0.58
C ASP A 179 -2.16 22.58 -1.50
N GLN A 180 -1.33 21.56 -1.29
CA GLN A 180 -1.36 20.33 -2.10
C GLN A 180 -1.59 19.12 -1.22
N LYS A 181 -2.59 18.33 -1.61
CA LYS A 181 -2.98 17.07 -0.99
C LYS A 181 -3.15 16.00 -2.06
N ALA A 182 -2.85 14.76 -1.68
CA ALA A 182 -3.18 13.58 -2.46
C ALA A 182 -4.17 12.73 -1.67
N ILE A 183 -5.19 12.21 -2.36
CA ILE A 183 -6.07 11.17 -1.79
C ILE A 183 -5.57 9.84 -2.33
N VAL A 184 -5.25 8.93 -1.41
CA VAL A 184 -4.92 7.54 -1.72
C VAL A 184 -6.13 6.68 -1.42
N ILE A 185 -6.57 5.89 -2.40
CA ILE A 185 -7.68 4.94 -2.26
C ILE A 185 -7.09 3.54 -2.24
N GLY A 186 -7.38 2.78 -1.17
CA GLY A 186 -6.94 1.39 -1.07
C GLY A 186 -7.93 0.45 -1.77
N LEU A 187 -7.44 -0.59 -2.45
CA LEU A 187 -8.28 -1.66 -2.99
C LEU A 187 -7.60 -3.00 -2.76
N THR A 188 -8.37 -3.94 -2.24
CA THR A 188 -7.97 -5.33 -2.04
C THR A 188 -8.37 -6.14 -3.28
N GLY A 189 -7.42 -6.93 -3.79
CA GLY A 189 -7.66 -7.82 -4.92
C GLY A 189 -8.61 -8.98 -4.58
N SER A 190 -8.84 -9.85 -5.56
CA SER A 190 -9.68 -11.04 -5.38
C SER A 190 -9.10 -11.98 -4.33
N VAL A 191 -9.96 -12.51 -3.46
CA VAL A 191 -9.58 -13.50 -2.45
C VAL A 191 -9.57 -14.89 -3.07
N ASN A 192 -8.51 -15.65 -2.81
CA ASN A 192 -8.50 -17.08 -3.08
C ASN A 192 -9.40 -17.79 -2.05
N GLU A 193 -10.38 -18.59 -2.50
CA GLU A 193 -11.31 -19.32 -1.63
C GLU A 193 -10.63 -20.19 -0.56
N LYS A 194 -9.36 -20.55 -0.77
CA LYS A 194 -8.55 -21.32 0.17
C LYS A 194 -8.01 -20.51 1.35
N LEU A 195 -8.03 -19.17 1.29
CA LEU A 195 -7.52 -18.32 2.37
C LEU A 195 -8.58 -18.15 3.47
N PRO A 196 -8.22 -18.36 4.75
CA PRO A 196 -9.15 -18.15 5.85
C PRO A 196 -9.44 -16.65 6.00
N THR A 197 -10.61 -16.20 5.54
CA THR A 197 -11.08 -14.81 5.70
C THR A 197 -12.14 -14.73 6.80
N ALA A 198 -11.78 -15.21 8.00
CA ALA A 198 -12.70 -15.29 9.13
C ALA A 198 -13.31 -13.90 9.43
N GLY A 199 -14.63 -13.80 9.32
CA GLY A 199 -15.37 -12.56 9.56
C GLY A 199 -15.23 -11.47 8.51
N ILE A 200 -14.56 -11.73 7.37
CA ILE A 200 -14.27 -10.72 6.35
C ILE A 200 -15.00 -11.03 5.03
N GLU A 201 -15.58 -10.00 4.42
CA GLU A 201 -16.14 -10.00 3.08
C GLU A 201 -15.30 -9.06 2.20
N VAL A 202 -14.93 -9.52 1.01
CA VAL A 202 -14.29 -8.67 -0.01
C VAL A 202 -15.27 -8.47 -1.14
N ARG A 203 -15.64 -7.21 -1.37
CA ARG A 203 -16.55 -6.80 -2.44
C ARG A 203 -15.79 -6.49 -3.72
N ASN A 204 -16.54 -6.35 -4.82
CA ASN A 204 -15.95 -6.06 -6.12
C ASN A 204 -15.17 -4.73 -6.09
N PRO A 205 -13.85 -4.75 -6.35
CA PRO A 205 -13.02 -3.56 -6.18
C PRO A 205 -13.38 -2.42 -7.14
N LEU A 206 -13.85 -2.72 -8.35
CA LEU A 206 -14.20 -1.68 -9.34
C LEU A 206 -15.52 -1.01 -9.00
N GLN A 207 -16.50 -1.76 -8.50
CA GLN A 207 -17.76 -1.20 -8.04
C GLN A 207 -17.54 -0.28 -6.84
N GLU A 208 -16.80 -0.75 -5.84
CA GLU A 208 -16.53 0.01 -4.63
C GLU A 208 -15.66 1.24 -4.90
N LEU A 209 -14.69 1.13 -5.82
CA LEU A 209 -13.92 2.28 -6.28
C LEU A 209 -14.83 3.37 -6.85
N LYS A 210 -15.80 2.99 -7.68
CA LYS A 210 -16.76 3.95 -8.25
C LYS A 210 -17.55 4.67 -7.16
N GLU A 211 -18.04 3.93 -6.16
CA GLU A 211 -18.78 4.50 -5.02
C GLU A 211 -17.94 5.49 -4.21
N VAL A 212 -16.66 5.16 -3.96
CA VAL A 212 -15.74 6.07 -3.26
C VAL A 212 -15.45 7.33 -4.09
N LEU A 213 -15.22 7.18 -5.40
CA LEU A 213 -14.97 8.30 -6.31
C LEU A 213 -16.17 9.25 -6.42
N GLU A 214 -17.39 8.77 -6.25
CA GLU A 214 -18.60 9.61 -6.24
C GLU A 214 -18.80 10.37 -4.90
N SER A 215 -18.07 9.98 -3.85
CA SER A 215 -18.17 10.56 -2.51
C SER A 215 -17.11 11.62 -2.18
N ILE A 216 -16.10 11.79 -3.05
CA ILE A 216 -14.99 12.74 -2.93
C ILE A 216 -15.15 13.90 -3.92
#